data_AF-A0AA38IEQ4-F1
#
_entry.id   AF-A0AA38IEQ4-F1
#
_cell.length_a   1.000
_cell.length_b   1.000
_cell.length_c   1.000
_cell.angle_alpha   90.00
_cell.angle_beta   90.00
_cell.angle_gamma   90.00
#
_symmetry.space_group_name_H-M   'P 1'
#
loop_
_entity.id
_entity.type
_entity.pdbx_description
1 polymer ?
#
loop_
_entity_poly.entity_id
_entity_poly.type
_entity_poly.pdbx_seq_one_letter_code
_entity_poly.pdbx_strand_id
1 'polypeptide(L)'
;MLISTIAKAGDTSFKKKRPPVSKTPVYWWNDGVEDVRKNCLKQRRKLMKTNTKKDVSQDEKEKYRTLKKTLKKEIQKAKAKARQKTCQALDNDLLRQAAGLSDG
;
A
#
# COMPACT_ATOMS: atom_id res chain seq x y z
N MET A 1 46.79 -5.18 5.24
CA MET A 1 46.52 -5.62 3.86
C MET A 1 45.57 -6.83 3.75
N LEU A 2 45.55 -7.75 4.73
CA LEU A 2 44.69 -8.96 4.68
C LEU A 2 43.19 -8.68 4.87
N ILE A 3 42.84 -7.73 5.73
CA ILE A 3 41.43 -7.39 6.02
C ILE A 3 40.74 -6.78 4.78
N SER A 4 41.48 -5.94 4.04
CA SER A 4 40.97 -5.30 2.83
C SER A 4 40.76 -6.28 1.67
N THR A 5 41.56 -7.34 1.58
CA THR A 5 41.39 -8.38 0.55
C THR A 5 40.21 -9.29 0.87
N ILE A 6 40.02 -9.66 2.14
CA ILE A 6 38.85 -10.43 2.60
C ILE A 6 37.54 -9.62 2.39
N ALA A 7 37.56 -8.33 2.70
CA ALA A 7 36.40 -7.45 2.47
C ALA A 7 36.04 -7.35 0.97
N LYS A 8 37.04 -7.16 0.10
CA LYS A 8 36.83 -7.15 -1.36
C LYS A 8 36.31 -8.49 -1.88
N ALA A 9 36.83 -9.61 -1.39
CA ALA A 9 36.33 -10.93 -1.76
C ALA A 9 34.87 -11.10 -1.34
N GLY A 10 34.51 -10.71 -0.11
CA GLY A 10 33.12 -10.73 0.37
C GLY A 10 32.17 -9.89 -0.49
N ASP A 11 32.55 -8.66 -0.83
CA ASP A 11 31.73 -7.76 -1.67
C ASP A 11 31.49 -8.30 -3.09
N THR A 12 32.43 -9.10 -3.61
CA THR A 12 32.31 -9.75 -4.93
C THR A 12 31.52 -11.06 -4.89
N SER A 13 31.64 -11.84 -3.81
CA SER A 13 30.98 -13.14 -3.68
C SER A 13 29.51 -13.04 -3.25
N PHE A 14 29.15 -12.02 -2.45
CA PHE A 14 27.78 -11.85 -2.00
C PHE A 14 26.97 -11.00 -2.98
N LYS A 15 25.88 -11.55 -3.52
CA LYS A 15 24.88 -10.76 -4.26
C LYS A 15 24.32 -9.70 -3.31
N LYS A 16 24.66 -8.43 -3.55
CA LYS A 16 24.07 -7.29 -2.83
C LYS A 16 22.54 -7.41 -2.92
N LYS A 17 21.85 -7.35 -1.77
CA LYS A 17 20.39 -7.32 -1.75
C LYS A 17 19.94 -6.15 -2.61
N ARG A 18 19.19 -6.44 -3.67
CA ARG A 18 18.59 -5.39 -4.49
C ARG A 18 17.69 -4.55 -3.57
N PRO A 19 17.74 -3.21 -3.65
CA PRO A 19 16.78 -2.40 -2.94
C PRO A 19 15.38 -2.83 -3.38
N PRO A 20 14.39 -2.85 -2.46
CA PRO A 20 13.03 -3.18 -2.82
C PRO A 20 12.57 -2.20 -3.89
N VAL A 21 12.17 -2.70 -5.06
CA VAL A 21 11.57 -1.87 -6.10
C VAL A 21 10.25 -1.35 -5.53
N SER A 22 10.16 -0.04 -5.33
CA SER A 22 8.91 0.60 -4.96
C SER A 22 7.94 0.46 -6.13
N LYS A 23 6.92 -0.39 -5.97
CA LYS A 23 5.82 -0.44 -6.94
C LYS A 23 5.13 0.91 -6.93
N THR A 24 4.88 1.49 -8.11
CA THR A 24 4.07 2.70 -8.23
C THR A 24 2.73 2.45 -7.54
N PRO A 25 2.36 3.26 -6.53
CA PRO A 25 1.08 3.08 -5.86
C PRO A 25 -0.03 3.27 -6.88
N VAL A 26 -1.08 2.46 -6.78
CA VAL A 26 -2.24 2.57 -7.67
C VAL A 26 -2.83 3.98 -7.51
N TYR A 27 -3.32 4.61 -8.57
CA TYR A 27 -3.75 6.02 -8.56
C TYR A 27 -4.80 6.39 -7.50
N TRP A 28 -5.58 5.41 -7.00
CA TRP A 28 -6.57 5.59 -5.93
C TRP A 28 -6.05 5.21 -4.54
N TRP A 29 -4.84 4.65 -4.45
CA TRP A 29 -4.19 4.28 -3.20
C TRP A 29 -3.79 5.53 -2.44
N ASN A 30 -4.01 5.54 -1.12
CA ASN A 30 -3.64 6.63 -0.24
C ASN A 30 -3.21 6.10 1.12
N ASP A 31 -2.60 6.96 1.93
CA ASP A 31 -2.04 6.59 3.24
C ASP A 31 -3.11 6.05 4.21
N GLY A 32 -4.33 6.58 4.14
CA GLY A 32 -5.45 6.07 4.94
C GLY A 32 -5.81 4.62 4.63
N VAL A 33 -5.88 4.24 3.35
CA VAL A 33 -6.10 2.85 2.93
C VAL A 33 -4.92 1.96 3.35
N GLU A 34 -3.69 2.47 3.22
CA GLU A 34 -2.48 1.74 3.60
C GLU A 34 -2.47 1.44 5.11
N ASP A 35 -2.78 2.40 5.96
CA ASP A 35 -2.76 2.23 7.42
C ASP A 35 -3.85 1.26 7.90
N VAL A 36 -5.07 1.39 7.37
CA VAL A 36 -6.15 0.45 7.68
C VAL A 36 -5.80 -0.95 7.18
N ARG A 37 -5.16 -1.07 6.01
CA ARG A 37 -4.69 -2.36 5.48
C ARG A 37 -3.60 -2.97 6.34
N LYS A 38 -2.60 -2.20 6.76
CA LYS A 38 -1.53 -2.64 7.67
C LYS A 38 -2.12 -3.22 8.96
N ASN A 39 -3.06 -2.50 9.57
CA ASN A 39 -3.74 -2.94 10.79
C ASN A 39 -4.56 -4.22 10.58
N CYS A 40 -5.33 -4.29 9.49
CA CYS A 40 -6.10 -5.48 9.12
C CYS A 40 -5.19 -6.70 8.90
N LEU A 41 -4.07 -6.54 8.19
CA LEU A 41 -3.10 -7.61 7.95
C LEU A 41 -2.36 -8.02 9.22
N LYS A 42 -2.03 -7.08 10.10
CA LYS A 42 -1.45 -7.36 11.42
C LYS A 42 -2.39 -8.24 12.24
N GLN A 43 -3.67 -7.88 12.32
CA GLN A 43 -4.67 -8.67 13.05
C GLN A 43 -4.92 -10.04 12.40
N ARG A 44 -5.00 -10.11 11.06
CA ARG A 44 -5.11 -11.38 10.34
C ARG A 44 -3.94 -12.32 10.65
N ARG A 45 -2.70 -11.81 10.62
CA ARG A 45 -1.50 -12.60 10.95
C ARG A 45 -1.52 -13.07 12.40
N LYS A 46 -1.96 -12.21 13.33
CA LYS A 46 -2.17 -12.60 14.73
C LYS A 46 -3.14 -13.77 14.83
N LEU A 47 -4.31 -13.65 14.21
CA LEU A 47 -5.34 -14.69 14.17
C LEU A 47 -4.83 -16.01 13.57
N MET A 48 -4.10 -15.95 12.45
CA MET A 48 -3.56 -17.16 11.81
C MET A 48 -2.51 -17.86 12.67
N LYS A 49 -1.70 -17.11 13.43
CA LYS A 49 -0.69 -17.67 14.33
C LYS A 49 -1.32 -18.21 15.63
N THR A 50 -2.38 -17.58 16.12
CA THR A 50 -3.10 -18.03 17.32
C THR A 50 -4.02 -19.19 17.03
N ASN A 51 -4.55 -19.38 15.81
CA ASN A 51 -5.41 -20.52 15.44
C ASN A 51 -4.68 -21.87 15.49
N THR A 52 -3.35 -21.86 15.49
CA THR A 52 -2.52 -23.05 15.77
C THR A 52 -2.53 -23.42 17.26
N LYS A 53 -2.88 -22.48 18.13
CA LYS A 53 -3.13 -22.69 19.56
C LYS A 53 -4.65 -22.80 19.74
N LYS A 54 -5.13 -23.74 20.56
CA LYS A 54 -6.56 -24.08 20.68
C LYS A 54 -7.49 -22.93 21.14
N ASP A 55 -6.96 -21.76 21.49
CA ASP A 55 -7.71 -20.70 22.15
C ASP A 55 -7.53 -19.34 21.46
N VAL A 56 -8.32 -19.13 20.40
CA VAL A 56 -8.44 -17.82 19.75
C VAL A 56 -9.66 -17.12 20.30
N SER A 57 -9.43 -16.10 21.12
CA SER A 57 -10.50 -15.28 21.70
C SER A 57 -11.44 -14.74 20.62
N GLN A 58 -12.74 -14.83 20.88
CA GLN A 58 -13.80 -14.33 20.00
C GLN A 58 -13.62 -12.83 19.71
N ASP A 59 -13.11 -12.07 20.67
CA ASP A 59 -12.82 -10.64 20.52
C ASP A 59 -11.80 -10.37 19.42
N GLU A 60 -10.80 -11.26 19.24
CA GLU A 60 -9.80 -11.10 18.19
C GLU A 60 -10.38 -11.32 16.79
N LYS A 61 -11.33 -12.27 16.69
CA LYS A 61 -12.08 -12.54 15.47
C LYS A 61 -12.99 -11.35 15.14
N GLU A 62 -13.65 -10.78 16.14
CA GLU A 62 -14.51 -9.61 15.96
C GLU A 62 -13.72 -8.37 15.56
N LYS A 63 -12.59 -8.09 16.22
CA LYS A 63 -11.64 -7.02 15.84
C LYS A 63 -11.17 -7.17 14.39
N TYR A 64 -10.88 -8.39 13.94
CA TYR A 64 -10.56 -8.62 12.53
C TYR A 64 -11.74 -8.33 11.60
N ARG A 65 -12.95 -8.76 11.96
CA ARG A 65 -14.17 -8.51 11.17
C ARG A 65 -14.46 -7.02 11.03
N THR A 66 -14.32 -6.24 12.10
CA THR A 66 -14.52 -4.79 12.07
C THR A 66 -13.45 -4.11 11.20
N LEU A 67 -12.17 -4.42 11.40
CA LEU A 67 -11.07 -3.91 10.57
C LEU A 67 -11.25 -4.25 9.08
N LYS A 68 -11.73 -5.45 8.76
CA LYS A 68 -12.03 -5.85 7.37
C LYS A 68 -13.16 -5.02 6.76
N LYS A 69 -14.23 -4.75 7.53
CA LYS A 69 -15.33 -3.87 7.10
C LYS A 69 -14.82 -2.44 6.88
N THR A 70 -14.04 -1.90 7.81
CA THR A 70 -13.43 -0.56 7.70
C THR A 70 -12.53 -0.47 6.48
N LEU A 71 -11.67 -1.46 6.23
CA LEU A 71 -10.82 -1.52 5.04
C LEU A 71 -11.64 -1.48 3.75
N LYS A 72 -12.73 -2.26 3.67
CA LYS A 72 -13.61 -2.25 2.50
C LYS A 72 -14.23 -0.87 2.28
N LYS A 73 -14.71 -0.21 3.33
CA LYS A 73 -15.29 1.14 3.25
C LYS A 73 -14.24 2.16 2.77
N GLU A 74 -13.04 2.12 3.33
CA GLU A 74 -11.98 3.07 2.98
C GLU A 74 -11.50 2.88 1.53
N ILE A 75 -11.38 1.64 1.06
CA ILE A 75 -11.08 1.36 -0.35
C ILE A 75 -12.17 1.93 -1.27
N GLN A 76 -13.45 1.77 -0.93
CA GLN A 76 -14.54 2.29 -1.74
C GLN A 76 -14.53 3.83 -1.78
N LYS A 77 -14.32 4.46 -0.62
CA LYS A 77 -14.18 5.92 -0.50
C LYS A 77 -13.00 6.45 -1.31
N ALA A 78 -11.85 5.78 -1.21
CA ALA A 78 -10.63 6.15 -1.94
C ALA A 78 -10.83 6.06 -3.46
N LYS A 79 -11.44 4.97 -3.93
CA LYS A 79 -11.80 4.81 -5.34
C LYS A 79 -12.80 5.86 -5.82
N ALA A 80 -13.82 6.16 -5.03
CA ALA A 80 -14.81 7.20 -5.37
C ALA A 80 -14.15 8.57 -5.49
N LYS A 81 -13.31 8.95 -4.53
CA LYS A 81 -12.55 10.21 -4.56
C LYS A 81 -11.61 10.29 -5.76
N ALA A 82 -10.91 9.20 -6.07
CA ALA A 82 -10.02 9.16 -7.22
C ALA A 82 -10.78 9.31 -8.54
N ARG A 83 -11.92 8.62 -8.70
CA ARG A 83 -12.79 8.79 -9.88
C ARG A 83 -13.27 10.24 -10.01
N GLN A 84 -13.76 10.84 -8.93
CA GLN A 84 -14.22 12.23 -8.95
C GLN A 84 -13.11 13.19 -9.38
N LYS A 85 -11.90 13.03 -8.84
CA LYS A 85 -10.74 13.83 -9.24
C LYS A 85 -10.40 13.68 -10.72
N THR A 86 -10.47 12.46 -11.25
CA THR A 86 -10.22 12.22 -12.68
C THR A 86 -11.28 12.90 -13.55
N CYS A 87 -12.56 12.80 -13.20
CA CYS A 87 -13.63 13.49 -13.93
C CYS A 87 -13.42 15.02 -13.89
N GLN A 88 -13.15 15.58 -12.72
CA GLN A 88 -12.88 17.02 -12.58
C GLN A 88 -11.67 17.48 -13.40
N ALA A 89 -10.60 16.67 -13.45
CA ALA A 89 -9.44 16.99 -14.27
C ALA A 89 -9.77 17.01 -15.76
N LEU A 90 -10.60 16.07 -16.23
CA LEU A 90 -11.06 16.03 -17.62
C LEU A 90 -11.99 17.20 -17.94
N ASP A 91 -12.94 17.51 -17.06
CA ASP A 91 -13.86 18.64 -17.25
C ASP A 91 -13.08 19.97 -17.33
N ASN A 92 -12.08 20.16 -16.47
CA ASN A 92 -11.22 21.33 -16.51
C ASN A 92 -10.38 21.41 -17.79
N ASP A 93 -9.88 20.28 -18.29
CA ASP A 93 -9.10 20.24 -19.54
C ASP A 93 -9.99 20.58 -20.74
N LEU A 94 -11.21 20.01 -20.81
CA LEU A 94 -12.20 20.36 -21.82
C LEU A 94 -12.57 21.85 -21.79
N LEU A 95 -12.79 22.40 -20.60
CA LEU A 95 -13.05 23.84 -20.43
C LEU A 95 -11.86 24.69 -20.86
N ARG A 96 -10.63 24.26 -20.56
CA ARG A 96 -9.41 24.98 -20.96
C ARG A 96 -9.23 25.01 -22.46
N GLN A 97 -9.46 23.87 -23.13
CA GLN A 97 -9.44 23.76 -24.59
C GLN A 97 -10.53 24.62 -25.23
N ALA A 98 -11.75 24.59 -24.69
CA ALA A 98 -12.87 25.43 -25.16
C ALA A 98 -12.59 26.93 -24.99
N ALA A 99 -11.84 27.32 -23.97
CA ALA A 99 -11.43 28.71 -23.74
C ALA A 99 -10.27 29.17 -24.65
N GLY A 100 -9.79 28.33 -25.58
CA GLY A 100 -8.69 28.66 -26.49
C GLY A 100 -7.32 28.74 -25.81
N LEU A 101 -7.22 28.32 -24.54
CA LEU A 101 -5.97 28.17 -23.80
C LEU A 101 -5.33 26.82 -24.18
N SER A 102 -4.84 26.72 -25.41
CA SER A 102 -3.91 25.66 -25.77
C SER A 102 -2.56 26.00 -25.16
N ASP A 103 -2.02 25.16 -24.28
CA ASP A 103 -0.57 25.18 -24.05
C ASP A 103 0.06 24.90 -25.42
N GLY A 104 0.91 25.83 -25.89
CA GLY A 104 1.66 25.68 -27.13
C GLY A 104 2.59 24.48 -27.10
#